data_AF-A0A937NMU8-F1
#
_entry.id   AF-A0A937NMU8-F1
#
_cell.length_a   1.000
_cell.length_b   1.000
_cell.length_c   1.000
_cell.angle_alpha   90.00
_cell.angle_beta   90.00
_cell.angle_gamma   90.00
#
_symmetry.space_group_name_H-M   'P 1'
#
loop_
_entity.id
_entity.type
_entity.pdbx_description
1 polymer ?
#
loop_
_entity_poly.entity_id
_entity_poly.type
_entity_poly.pdbx_seq_one_letter_code
_entity_poly.pdbx_strand_id
1 'polypeptide(L)'
;MSLREIQTETVITLQADLTEDLKRLAIHQRVPPENIIVIALRRYMRQVQEQKIQEEARAFRSMHTELVKQYLGQIVAIHEGQVVDHDEDFVGLHRRIRQRFGRTSVLLRRVDSEPYRVLTFRSPRFERGGV
;
A
#
# COMPACT_ATOMS: atom_id res chain seq x y z
N MET A 1 34.05 -1.22 -7.92
CA MET A 1 33.51 -2.59 -8.04
C MET A 1 32.10 -2.48 -8.63
N SER A 2 31.88 -3.03 -9.83
CA SER A 2 30.72 -2.79 -10.69
C SER A 2 29.39 -3.28 -10.12
N LEU A 3 28.41 -2.37 -10.03
CA LEU A 3 26.99 -2.75 -10.15
C LEU A 3 26.67 -2.88 -11.64
N ARG A 4 26.59 -4.12 -12.14
CA ARG A 4 25.76 -4.40 -13.31
C ARG A 4 24.37 -4.67 -12.78
N GLU A 5 23.53 -3.64 -12.76
CA GLU A 5 22.08 -3.82 -12.68
C GLU A 5 21.69 -4.74 -13.86
N ILE A 6 21.31 -5.97 -13.54
CA ILE A 6 20.72 -6.86 -14.53
C ILE A 6 19.38 -6.24 -14.90
N GLN A 7 19.27 -5.69 -16.12
CA GLN A 7 17.98 -5.47 -16.76
C GLN A 7 17.35 -6.85 -16.96
N THR A 8 16.61 -7.34 -15.97
CA THR A 8 15.84 -8.58 -16.10
C THR A 8 14.58 -8.27 -16.88
N GLU A 9 14.67 -8.38 -18.20
CA GLU A 9 13.50 -8.48 -19.06
C GLU A 9 12.88 -9.86 -18.84
N THR A 10 11.69 -9.88 -18.22
CA THR A 10 10.93 -11.11 -18.00
C THR A 10 9.91 -11.25 -19.13
N VAL A 11 10.10 -12.25 -19.99
CA VAL A 11 9.15 -12.59 -21.05
C VAL A 11 8.10 -13.55 -20.49
N ILE A 12 6.82 -13.17 -20.61
CA ILE A 12 5.68 -13.98 -20.17
C ILE A 12 4.88 -14.39 -21.41
N THR A 13 4.68 -15.69 -21.60
CA THR A 13 3.84 -16.23 -22.68
C THR A 13 2.41 -16.38 -22.20
N LEU A 14 1.45 -15.86 -22.98
CA LEU A 14 0.03 -15.99 -22.71
C LEU A 14 -0.56 -17.22 -23.41
N GLN A 15 -1.62 -17.79 -22.84
CA GLN A 15 -2.40 -18.83 -23.50
C GLN A 15 -3.11 -18.27 -24.74
N ALA A 16 -3.41 -19.14 -25.71
CA ALA A 16 -3.92 -18.73 -27.02
C ALA A 16 -5.30 -18.06 -26.94
N ASP A 17 -6.19 -18.59 -26.11
CA ASP A 17 -7.51 -18.04 -25.81
C ASP A 17 -7.42 -16.62 -25.23
N LEU A 18 -6.57 -16.43 -24.22
CA LEU A 18 -6.37 -15.13 -23.58
C LEU A 18 -5.72 -14.11 -24.54
N THR A 19 -4.87 -14.58 -25.45
CA THR A 19 -4.25 -13.74 -26.48
C THR A 19 -5.30 -13.19 -27.46
N GLU A 20 -6.26 -14.03 -27.87
CA GLU A 20 -7.35 -13.60 -28.75
C GLU A 20 -8.36 -12.68 -28.05
N ASP A 21 -8.64 -12.91 -26.76
CA ASP A 21 -9.41 -11.97 -25.95
C ASP A 21 -8.71 -10.61 -25.84
N LEU A 22 -7.40 -10.61 -25.58
CA LEU A 22 -6.62 -9.39 -25.48
C LEU A 22 -6.58 -8.60 -26.79
N LYS A 23 -6.40 -9.27 -27.93
CA LYS A 23 -6.45 -8.62 -29.26
C LYS A 23 -7.82 -7.98 -29.52
N ARG A 24 -8.91 -8.68 -29.22
CA ARG A 24 -10.27 -8.14 -29.35
C ARG A 24 -10.45 -6.90 -28.47
N LEU A 25 -10.00 -6.96 -27.21
CA LEU A 25 -10.06 -5.84 -26.28
C LEU A 25 -9.22 -4.64 -26.77
N ALA A 26 -8.03 -4.89 -27.30
CA ALA A 26 -7.14 -3.87 -27.87
C ALA A 26 -7.79 -3.14 -29.06
N ILE A 27 -8.44 -3.86 -29.97
CA ILE A 27 -9.18 -3.29 -31.10
C ILE A 27 -10.30 -2.35 -30.59
N HIS A 28 -11.10 -2.80 -29.63
CA HIS A 28 -12.21 -2.01 -29.10
C HIS A 28 -11.75 -0.76 -28.36
N GLN A 29 -10.67 -0.86 -27.58
CA GLN A 29 -10.14 0.27 -26.81
C GLN A 29 -9.21 1.18 -27.63
N ARG A 30 -8.79 0.77 -28.82
CA ARG A 30 -7.79 1.46 -29.66
C ARG A 30 -6.46 1.70 -28.93
N VAL A 31 -6.02 0.70 -28.17
CA VAL A 31 -4.78 0.75 -27.39
C VAL A 31 -3.96 -0.53 -27.69
N PRO A 32 -2.62 -0.45 -27.80
CA PRO A 32 -1.79 -1.64 -27.96
C PRO A 32 -2.04 -2.71 -26.87
N PRO A 33 -2.03 -4.01 -27.20
CA PRO A 33 -2.33 -5.08 -26.26
C PRO A 33 -1.37 -5.11 -25.06
N GLU A 34 -0.07 -4.86 -25.29
CA GLU A 34 0.94 -4.71 -24.24
C GLU A 34 0.60 -3.63 -23.21
N ASN A 35 0.03 -2.49 -23.62
CA ASN A 35 -0.36 -1.44 -22.69
C ASN A 35 -1.50 -1.89 -21.77
N ILE A 36 -2.45 -2.67 -22.30
CA ILE A 36 -3.54 -3.24 -21.52
C ILE A 36 -2.99 -4.18 -20.45
N ILE A 37 -2.03 -5.05 -20.80
CA ILE A 37 -1.38 -5.95 -19.84
C ILE A 37 -0.68 -5.15 -18.74
N VAL A 38 0.11 -4.13 -19.11
CA VAL A 38 0.83 -3.30 -18.15
C VAL A 38 -0.14 -2.60 -17.19
N ILE A 39 -1.25 -2.06 -17.69
CA ILE A 39 -2.28 -1.43 -16.86
C ILE A 39 -2.93 -2.45 -15.93
N ALA A 40 -3.32 -3.61 -16.45
CA ALA A 40 -3.96 -4.67 -15.68
C ALA A 40 -3.04 -5.18 -14.56
N LEU A 41 -1.77 -5.42 -14.87
CA LEU A 41 -0.78 -5.87 -13.90
C LEU A 41 -0.53 -4.82 -12.81
N ARG A 42 -0.37 -3.55 -13.19
CA ARG A 42 -0.22 -2.44 -12.21
C ARG A 42 -1.45 -2.33 -11.31
N ARG A 43 -2.65 -2.52 -11.85
CA ARG A 43 -3.90 -2.52 -11.08
C ARG A 43 -3.94 -3.68 -10.10
N TYR A 44 -3.63 -4.89 -10.56
CA TYR A 44 -3.57 -6.08 -9.71
C TYR A 44 -2.57 -5.93 -8.57
N MET A 45 -1.34 -5.49 -8.88
CA MET A 45 -0.31 -5.25 -7.86
C MET A 45 -0.77 -4.23 -6.80
N ARG A 46 -1.44 -3.15 -7.22
CA ARG A 46 -2.00 -2.17 -6.28
C ARG A 46 -3.05 -2.80 -5.38
N GLN A 47 -3.97 -3.57 -5.94
CA GLN A 47 -5.02 -4.25 -5.18
C GLN A 47 -4.43 -5.22 -4.14
N VAL A 48 -3.43 -6.03 -4.51
CA VAL A 48 -2.73 -6.93 -3.59
C VAL A 48 -2.06 -6.14 -2.45
N GLN A 49 -1.41 -5.03 -2.78
CA GLN A 49 -0.74 -4.18 -1.81
C GLN A 49 -1.72 -3.48 -0.85
N GLU A 50 -2.90 -3.09 -1.35
CA GLU A 50 -3.99 -2.55 -0.53
C GLU A 50 -4.56 -3.60 0.42
N GLN A 51 -4.83 -4.80 -0.07
CA GLN A 51 -5.30 -5.93 0.75
C GLN A 51 -4.32 -6.24 1.88
N LYS A 52 -3.02 -6.29 1.57
CA LYS A 52 -1.97 -6.47 2.57
C LYS A 52 -2.01 -5.40 3.66
N ILE A 53 -2.08 -4.12 3.30
CA ILE A 53 -2.19 -3.03 4.30
C ILE A 53 -3.47 -3.16 5.15
N GLN A 54 -4.58 -3.62 4.56
CA GLN A 54 -5.81 -3.88 5.33
C GLN A 54 -5.63 -5.00 6.35
N GLU A 55 -4.91 -6.07 6.00
CA GLU A 55 -4.56 -7.18 6.89
C GLU A 55 -3.65 -6.70 8.03
N GLU A 56 -2.59 -5.96 7.72
CA GLU A 56 -1.72 -5.38 8.76
C GLU A 56 -2.50 -4.43 9.68
N ALA A 57 -3.46 -3.67 9.13
CA ALA A 57 -4.31 -2.79 9.92
C ALA A 57 -5.26 -3.57 10.83
N ARG A 58 -5.72 -4.77 10.42
CA ARG A 58 -6.47 -5.69 11.28
C ARG A 58 -5.57 -6.22 12.39
N ALA A 59 -4.34 -6.62 12.07
CA ALA A 59 -3.36 -7.08 13.04
C ALA A 59 -3.05 -5.99 14.08
N PHE A 60 -2.77 -4.76 13.65
CA PHE A 60 -2.59 -3.60 14.54
C PHE A 60 -3.73 -3.47 15.56
N ARG A 61 -4.99 -3.60 15.09
CA ARG A 61 -6.16 -3.50 15.96
C ARG A 61 -6.26 -4.67 16.94
N SER A 62 -5.99 -5.89 16.50
CA SER A 62 -6.05 -7.06 17.39
C SER A 62 -4.97 -7.04 18.47
N MET A 63 -3.78 -6.48 18.17
CA MET A 63 -2.67 -6.39 19.12
C MET A 63 -2.58 -5.02 19.85
N HIS A 64 -3.54 -4.12 19.65
CA HIS A 64 -3.46 -2.73 20.10
C HIS A 64 -3.18 -2.59 21.61
N THR A 65 -3.83 -3.40 22.43
CA THR A 65 -3.63 -3.40 23.89
C THR A 65 -2.18 -3.68 24.27
N GLU A 66 -1.49 -4.54 23.53
CA GLU A 66 -0.08 -4.84 23.77
C GLU A 66 0.84 -3.74 23.21
N LEU A 67 0.50 -3.20 22.04
CA LEU A 67 1.23 -2.07 21.47
C LEU A 67 1.23 -0.85 22.38
N VAL A 68 0.09 -0.53 23.02
CA VAL A 68 0.00 0.60 23.95
C VAL A 68 0.93 0.42 25.15
N LYS A 69 1.11 -0.81 25.65
CA LYS A 69 2.01 -1.03 26.79
C LYS A 69 3.48 -0.81 26.43
N GLN A 70 3.86 -1.11 25.19
CA GLN A 70 5.27 -1.16 24.78
C GLN A 70 5.71 0.06 23.94
N TYR A 71 4.81 0.63 23.14
CA TYR A 71 5.14 1.59 22.08
C TYR A 71 4.25 2.84 22.10
N LEU A 72 3.58 3.15 23.21
CA LEU A 72 2.72 4.35 23.31
C LEU A 72 3.47 5.61 22.87
N GLY A 73 2.87 6.36 21.94
CA GLY A 73 3.43 7.58 21.36
C GLY A 73 4.40 7.34 20.20
N GLN A 74 4.92 6.12 20.02
CA GLN A 74 5.82 5.75 18.94
C GLN A 74 5.05 5.28 17.70
N ILE A 75 5.77 5.19 16.59
CA ILE A 75 5.29 4.65 15.31
C ILE A 75 5.81 3.23 15.19
N VAL A 76 4.90 2.28 15.01
CA VAL A 76 5.25 0.87 14.76
C VAL A 76 5.16 0.58 13.27
N ALA A 77 6.10 -0.24 12.80
CA ALA A 77 6.06 -0.85 11.49
C ALA A 77 5.53 -2.28 11.64
N ILE A 78 4.42 -2.59 10.98
CA ILE A 78 3.79 -3.92 11.02
C ILE A 78 3.85 -4.58 9.64
N HIS A 79 4.34 -5.81 9.64
CA HIS A 79 4.43 -6.67 8.47
C HIS A 79 4.20 -8.12 8.88
N GLU A 80 3.36 -8.83 8.13
CA GLU A 80 2.91 -10.21 8.40
C GLU A 80 2.29 -10.37 9.79
N GLY A 81 1.56 -9.33 10.22
CA GLY A 81 0.91 -9.28 11.53
C GLY A 81 1.88 -9.20 12.70
N GLN A 82 3.12 -8.78 12.49
CA GLN A 82 4.14 -8.62 13.52
C GLN A 82 4.77 -7.23 13.47
N VAL A 83 5.17 -6.69 14.64
CA VAL A 83 5.99 -5.47 14.70
C VAL A 83 7.40 -5.82 14.24
N VAL A 84 7.84 -5.21 13.13
CA VAL A 84 9.16 -5.48 12.53
C VAL A 84 10.20 -4.39 12.84
N ASP A 85 9.75 -3.21 13.25
CA ASP A 85 10.55 -2.06 13.67
C ASP A 85 9.62 -1.03 14.35
N HIS A 86 10.17 -0.10 15.10
CA HIS A 86 9.44 1.01 15.71
C HIS A 86 10.36 2.22 15.91
N ASP A 87 9.79 3.42 15.94
CA ASP A 87 10.54 4.65 16.21
C ASP A 87 9.61 5.81 16.58
N GLU A 88 10.14 6.83 17.24
CA GLU A 88 9.47 8.12 17.39
C GLU A 88 9.57 8.96 16.10
N ASP A 89 10.69 8.83 15.37
CA ASP A 89 10.92 9.49 14.08
C ASP A 89 10.35 8.68 12.91
N PHE A 90 9.29 9.22 12.32
CA PHE A 90 8.67 8.66 11.13
C PHE A 90 9.64 8.54 9.95
N VAL A 91 10.49 9.55 9.74
CA VAL A 91 11.36 9.61 8.57
C VAL A 91 12.47 8.56 8.66
N GLY A 92 13.09 8.44 9.83
CA GLY A 92 14.06 7.41 10.15
C GLY A 92 13.49 6.00 9.99
N LEU A 93 12.33 5.74 10.59
CA LEU A 93 11.63 4.46 10.48
C LEU A 93 11.30 4.12 9.02
N HIS A 94 10.66 5.04 8.30
CA HIS A 94 10.30 4.82 6.89
C HIS A 94 11.53 4.50 6.04
N ARG A 95 12.67 5.19 6.26
CA ARG A 95 13.92 4.90 5.55
C ARG A 95 14.42 3.48 5.84
N ARG A 96 14.48 3.04 7.10
CA ARG A 96 14.92 1.68 7.47
C ARG A 96 14.01 0.62 6.85
N ILE A 97 12.70 0.84 6.91
CA ILE A 97 11.70 -0.06 6.32
C ILE A 97 11.86 -0.14 4.79
N ARG A 98 12.09 0.98 4.11
CA ARG A 98 12.35 0.98 2.66
C ARG A 98 13.65 0.28 2.30
N GLN A 99 14.70 0.42 3.11
CA GLN A 99 15.95 -0.29 2.90
C GLN A 99 15.79 -1.81 3.09
N ARG A 100 15.01 -2.23 4.09
CA ARG A 100 14.83 -3.65 4.43
C ARG A 100 13.81 -4.38 3.55
N PHE A 101 12.69 -3.73 3.22
CA PHE A 101 11.54 -4.36 2.54
C PHE A 101 11.30 -3.82 1.12
N GLY A 102 12.10 -2.85 0.67
CA GLY A 102 11.99 -2.28 -0.68
C GLY A 102 10.61 -1.68 -0.97
N ARG A 103 9.98 -2.17 -2.04
CA ARG A 103 8.65 -1.72 -2.49
C ARG A 103 7.49 -2.46 -1.85
N THR A 104 7.76 -3.45 -1.01
CA THR A 104 6.73 -4.20 -0.29
C THR A 104 5.96 -3.27 0.64
N SER A 105 4.63 -3.43 0.68
CA SER A 105 3.79 -2.67 1.61
C SER A 105 4.04 -3.12 3.04
N VAL A 106 4.32 -2.15 3.92
CA VAL A 106 4.47 -2.31 5.38
C VAL A 106 3.64 -1.21 6.02
N LEU A 107 2.82 -1.55 7.00
CA LEU A 107 1.99 -0.57 7.70
C LEU A 107 2.87 0.23 8.67
N LEU A 108 2.89 1.55 8.54
CA LEU A 108 3.46 2.44 9.55
C LEU A 108 2.32 3.16 10.26
N ARG A 109 2.24 3.01 11.58
CA ARG A 109 1.15 3.63 12.35
C ARG A 109 1.61 4.05 13.74
N ARG A 110 1.23 5.26 14.15
CA ARG A 110 1.43 5.73 15.53
C ARG A 110 0.51 4.97 16.47
N VAL A 111 1.06 4.55 17.60
CA VAL A 111 0.32 3.93 18.70
C VAL A 111 -0.17 5.05 19.61
N ASP A 112 -1.46 5.33 19.52
CA ASP A 112 -2.16 6.26 20.41
C ASP A 112 -2.88 5.44 21.50
N SER A 113 -3.39 6.10 22.56
CA SER A 113 -4.15 5.42 23.62
C SER A 113 -5.44 4.76 23.10
N GLU A 114 -6.00 5.27 22.01
CA GLU A 114 -7.18 4.75 21.36
C GLU A 114 -6.85 4.12 19.99
N PRO A 115 -7.44 2.96 19.64
CA PRO A 115 -7.17 2.27 18.37
C PRO A 115 -7.77 2.97 17.14
N TYR A 116 -8.67 3.92 17.33
CA TYR A 116 -9.33 4.70 16.27
C TYR A 116 -9.26 6.19 16.59
N ARG A 117 -9.00 7.01 15.57
CA ARG A 117 -9.28 8.45 15.68
C ARG A 117 -10.75 8.67 15.33
N VAL A 118 -11.51 9.26 16.26
CA VAL A 118 -12.84 9.77 15.96
C VAL A 118 -12.66 11.01 15.07
N LEU A 119 -12.95 10.87 13.77
CA LEU A 119 -12.99 12.02 12.85
C LEU A 119 -14.38 12.65 12.93
N THR A 120 -14.50 13.78 13.63
CA THR A 120 -15.75 14.54 13.68
C THR A 120 -15.82 15.49 12.48
N PHE A 121 -16.66 15.18 11.49
CA PHE A 121 -16.97 16.12 10.41
C PHE A 121 -18.10 17.05 10.85
N ARG A 122 -17.81 18.36 10.99
CA ARG A 122 -18.84 19.37 11.27
C ARG A 122 -19.42 19.85 9.94
N SER A 123 -20.73 19.76 9.78
CA SER A 123 -21.41 20.24 8.58
C SER A 123 -21.11 21.73 8.34
N PRO A 124 -20.64 22.13 7.14
CA PRO A 124 -20.49 23.54 6.80
C PRO A 124 -21.84 24.25 6.85
N ARG A 125 -21.95 25.31 7.64
CA ARG A 125 -23.09 26.24 7.55
C ARG A 125 -22.62 27.44 6.74
N PHE A 126 -23.25 27.66 5.58
CA PHE A 126 -23.05 28.88 4.80
C PHE A 126 -23.70 30.05 5.53
N GLU A 127 -22.92 31.05 5.91
CA GLU A 127 -23.46 32.34 6.31
C GLU A 127 -24.17 32.95 5.09
N ARG A 128 -25.49 33.14 5.19
CA ARG A 128 -26.20 34.01 4.25
C ARG A 128 -25.73 35.42 4.54
N GLY A 129 -24.83 35.92 3.69
CA GLY A 129 -24.41 37.32 3.70
C GLY A 129 -25.64 38.21 3.74
N GLY A 130 -25.75 39.00 4.80
CA GLY A 130 -26.76 40.04 4.93
C GLY A 130 -26.49 41.13 3.89
N VAL A 131 -27.55 41.48 3.17
CA VAL A 131 -27.64 42.70 2.36
C VAL A 131 -28.55 43.67 3.09
#